data_AF-A0A1V5YQW4-F1
#
_entry.id   AF-A0A1V5YQW4-F1
#
_cell.length_a   1.000
_cell.length_b   1.000
_cell.length_c   1.000
_cell.angle_alpha   90.00
_cell.angle_beta   90.00
_cell.angle_gamma   90.00
#
_symmetry.space_group_name_H-M   'P 1'
#
loop_
_entity.id
_entity.type
_entity.pdbx_description
1 polymer ?
#
loop_
_entity_poly.entity_id
_entity_poly.type
_entity_poly.pdbx_seq_one_letter_code
_entity_poly.pdbx_strand_id
1 'polypeptide(L)'
;MQYRVSFGTLLLLGLALLLVSSGCATRPKPPRGVRAFDRQMEVTAYDAGKKSTNWKRNWLLQPVVASGPDKGKRKKVGITASGTKAAPGTLAADTNHYPFGTIMYIPGYGYGRVEDRGSAVKGPDRVDVFFKSRKEALRWGRQKLKVRVWPVR
;
A
#
# COMPACT_ATOMS: atom_id res chain seq x y z
N MET A 1 -16.55 66.12 -25.40
CA MET A 1 -17.52 65.08 -25.02
C MET A 1 -17.04 64.47 -23.71
N GLN A 2 -17.66 64.87 -22.59
CA GLN A 2 -17.29 64.48 -21.23
C GLN A 2 -17.91 63.11 -20.91
N TYR A 3 -17.12 62.14 -20.42
CA TYR A 3 -17.66 60.95 -19.78
C TYR A 3 -17.37 61.00 -18.29
N ARG A 4 -18.45 61.14 -17.53
CA ARG A 4 -18.50 61.08 -16.08
C ARG A 4 -18.38 59.63 -15.59
N VAL A 5 -17.80 59.54 -14.41
CA VAL A 5 -17.51 58.36 -13.59
C VAL A 5 -18.77 57.58 -13.22
N SER A 6 -18.70 56.25 -13.16
CA SER A 6 -19.57 55.46 -12.28
C SER A 6 -18.69 54.58 -11.39
N PHE A 7 -18.54 55.01 -10.15
CA PHE A 7 -18.05 54.23 -9.03
C PHE A 7 -19.08 53.15 -8.70
N GLY A 8 -18.63 51.91 -8.51
CA GLY A 8 -19.38 50.93 -7.73
C GLY A 8 -19.64 49.62 -8.45
N THR A 9 -18.66 48.70 -8.41
CA THR A 9 -18.97 47.27 -8.37
C THR A 9 -17.86 46.52 -7.62
N LEU A 10 -18.17 46.22 -6.36
CA LEU A 10 -17.83 44.98 -5.66
C LEU A 10 -16.35 44.62 -5.48
N LEU A 11 -15.81 45.17 -4.39
CA LEU A 11 -14.99 44.45 -3.43
C LEU A 11 -15.58 43.05 -3.17
N LEU A 12 -15.01 41.99 -3.76
CA LEU A 12 -15.16 40.59 -3.34
C LEU A 12 -14.36 39.74 -4.33
N LEU A 13 -13.16 39.32 -3.94
CA LEU A 13 -12.55 38.01 -4.25
C LEU A 13 -11.20 37.91 -3.49
N GLY A 14 -11.22 38.29 -2.22
CA GLY A 14 -10.28 37.73 -1.25
C GLY A 14 -10.80 36.35 -0.86
N LEU A 15 -9.87 35.40 -0.67
CA LEU A 15 -10.09 34.02 -0.19
C LEU A 15 -10.29 32.93 -1.26
N ALA A 16 -9.33 32.76 -2.17
CA ALA A 16 -9.08 31.44 -2.77
C ALA A 16 -8.23 30.59 -1.80
N LEU A 17 -8.92 30.05 -0.80
CA LEU A 17 -8.68 28.77 -0.12
C LEU A 17 -7.27 28.18 -0.22
N LEU A 18 -6.46 28.45 0.81
CA LEU A 18 -5.43 27.55 1.30
C LEU A 18 -6.10 26.25 1.78
N LEU A 19 -6.30 25.29 0.89
CA LEU A 19 -6.55 23.89 1.25
C LEU A 19 -5.63 22.99 0.43
N VAL A 20 -4.33 23.13 0.64
CA VAL A 20 -3.45 21.97 0.49
C VAL A 20 -3.74 21.09 1.70
N SER A 21 -4.80 20.29 1.61
CA SER A 21 -5.02 19.19 2.54
C SER A 21 -3.85 18.23 2.34
N SER A 22 -2.80 18.41 3.13
CA SER A 22 -1.74 17.44 3.31
C SER A 22 -2.38 16.18 3.86
N GLY A 23 -2.90 15.35 2.96
CA GLY A 23 -3.26 13.97 3.25
C GLY A 23 -1.98 13.25 3.59
N CYS A 24 -1.51 13.42 4.83
CA CYS A 24 -0.35 12.71 5.34
C CYS A 24 -0.69 11.23 5.27
N ALA A 25 -0.16 10.54 4.26
CA ALA A 25 -0.08 9.09 4.26
C ALA A 25 0.64 8.68 5.54
N THR A 26 -0.13 8.28 6.55
CA THR A 26 0.40 7.96 7.86
C THR A 26 1.23 6.70 7.71
N ARG A 27 2.55 6.84 7.82
CA ARG A 27 3.45 5.68 7.89
C ARG A 27 3.01 4.81 9.07
N PRO A 28 2.95 3.48 8.92
CA PRO A 28 2.65 2.59 10.03
C PRO A 28 3.61 2.86 11.21
N LYS A 29 3.07 2.93 12.43
CA LYS A 29 3.86 3.17 13.65
C LYS A 29 3.83 1.94 14.54
N PRO A 30 4.93 1.59 15.20
CA PRO A 30 4.95 0.49 16.15
C PRO A 30 3.99 0.77 17.31
N PRO A 31 3.29 -0.26 17.83
CA PRO A 31 2.45 -0.11 19.01
C PRO A 31 3.28 0.24 20.25
N ARG A 32 2.78 1.15 21.08
CA ARG A 32 3.46 1.57 22.31
C ARG A 32 3.57 0.38 23.28
N GLY A 33 4.68 0.24 23.99
CA GLY A 33 4.84 -0.78 25.04
C GLY A 33 4.83 -2.24 24.58
N VAL A 34 4.87 -2.51 23.26
CA VAL A 34 5.01 -3.88 22.73
C VAL A 34 6.48 -4.15 22.46
N ARG A 35 7.01 -5.25 23.01
CA ARG A 35 8.39 -5.66 22.76
C ARG A 35 8.54 -6.20 21.35
N ALA A 36 9.48 -5.63 20.60
CA ALA A 36 9.84 -6.15 19.28
C ALA A 36 10.80 -7.33 19.39
N PHE A 37 10.83 -8.15 18.35
CA PHE A 37 11.88 -9.14 18.12
C PHE A 37 12.43 -9.01 16.70
N ASP A 38 13.65 -9.50 16.49
CA ASP A 38 14.26 -9.55 15.17
C ASP A 38 14.08 -10.93 14.54
N ARG A 39 13.95 -10.99 13.22
CA ARG A 39 13.90 -12.23 12.44
C ARG A 39 14.61 -12.07 11.10
N GLN A 40 15.33 -13.11 10.67
CA GLN A 40 15.86 -13.17 9.32
C GLN A 40 14.74 -13.59 8.37
N MET A 41 14.46 -12.77 7.36
CA MET A 41 13.38 -13.02 6.41
C MET A 41 13.88 -12.86 4.98
N GLU A 42 13.35 -13.68 4.08
CA GLU A 42 13.34 -13.36 2.66
C GLU A 42 12.30 -12.25 2.41
N VAL A 43 12.78 -11.09 1.99
CA VAL A 43 11.97 -9.92 1.68
C VAL A 43 11.93 -9.75 0.17
N THR A 44 10.77 -9.97 -0.42
CA THR A 44 10.48 -9.73 -1.83
C THR A 44 9.57 -8.51 -2.00
N ALA A 45 9.27 -8.14 -3.24
CA ALA A 45 8.44 -6.98 -3.54
C ALA A 45 7.36 -7.31 -4.58
N TYR A 46 6.22 -6.62 -4.45
CA TYR A 46 5.11 -6.73 -5.36
C TYR A 46 4.48 -5.36 -5.66
N ASP A 47 3.67 -5.32 -6.72
CA ASP A 47 2.87 -4.16 -7.11
C ASP A 47 1.43 -4.61 -7.43
N ALA A 48 0.49 -3.68 -7.62
CA ALA A 48 -0.90 -4.02 -7.93
C ALA A 48 -1.12 -4.57 -9.35
N GLY A 49 -0.08 -4.65 -10.18
CA GLY A 49 -0.13 -5.07 -11.57
C GLY A 49 -0.45 -6.54 -11.78
N LYS A 50 -0.87 -6.85 -13.02
CA LYS A 50 -1.34 -8.16 -13.48
C LYS A 50 -0.38 -9.31 -13.14
N LYS A 51 0.92 -9.09 -13.35
CA LYS A 51 1.98 -10.10 -13.12
C LYS A 51 2.16 -10.43 -11.65
N SER A 52 2.08 -9.42 -10.79
CA SER A 52 2.32 -9.56 -9.36
C SER A 52 1.10 -10.10 -8.62
N THR A 53 -0.12 -9.76 -9.08
CA THR A 53 -1.36 -10.08 -8.34
C THR A 53 -2.33 -11.00 -9.09
N ASN A 54 -1.87 -11.69 -10.14
CA ASN A 54 -2.60 -12.73 -10.89
C ASN A 54 -3.98 -12.28 -11.41
N TRP A 55 -4.03 -11.23 -12.22
CA TRP A 55 -5.28 -10.78 -12.83
C TRP A 55 -5.13 -10.40 -14.29
N LYS A 56 -6.24 -10.51 -15.03
CA LYS A 56 -6.37 -10.07 -16.43
C LYS A 56 -7.69 -9.35 -16.64
N ARG A 57 -7.85 -8.74 -17.80
CA ARG A 57 -9.15 -8.21 -18.23
C ARG A 57 -9.89 -9.29 -19.02
N ASN A 58 -11.17 -9.50 -18.75
CA ASN A 58 -12.05 -10.29 -19.62
C ASN A 58 -12.47 -9.45 -20.85
N TRP A 59 -13.31 -10.02 -21.72
CA TRP A 59 -13.82 -9.33 -22.92
C TRP A 59 -14.62 -8.05 -22.60
N LEU A 60 -15.22 -7.97 -21.40
CA LEU A 60 -15.88 -6.77 -20.85
C LEU A 60 -14.91 -5.76 -20.21
N LEU A 61 -13.59 -5.93 -20.39
CA LEU A 61 -12.53 -5.13 -19.78
C LEU A 61 -12.48 -5.19 -18.24
N GLN A 62 -13.18 -6.14 -17.63
CA GLN A 62 -13.30 -6.28 -16.18
C GLN A 62 -12.12 -7.05 -15.59
N PRO A 63 -11.55 -6.63 -14.44
CA PRO A 63 -10.51 -7.39 -13.77
C PRO A 63 -11.05 -8.70 -13.22
N VAL A 64 -10.43 -9.80 -13.63
CA VAL A 64 -10.72 -11.16 -13.17
C VAL A 64 -9.42 -11.89 -12.83
N VAL A 65 -9.51 -12.89 -11.96
CA VAL A 65 -8.38 -13.79 -11.66
C VAL A 65 -7.92 -14.48 -12.94
N ALA A 66 -6.61 -14.44 -13.23
CA ALA A 66 -6.09 -14.92 -14.50
C ALA A 66 -5.89 -16.45 -14.55
N SER A 67 -5.48 -17.06 -13.44
CA SER A 67 -5.24 -18.51 -13.30
C SER A 67 -5.53 -19.02 -11.88
N GLY A 68 -5.60 -20.34 -11.73
CA GLY A 68 -5.88 -21.02 -10.46
C GLY A 68 -7.37 -21.33 -10.24
N PRO A 69 -7.74 -21.85 -9.05
CA PRO A 69 -9.11 -22.30 -8.74
C PRO A 69 -10.18 -21.21 -8.92
N ASP A 70 -9.80 -19.94 -8.73
CA ASP A 70 -10.69 -18.79 -8.86
C ASP A 70 -10.68 -18.12 -10.24
N LYS A 71 -10.04 -18.74 -11.25
CA LYS A 71 -9.91 -18.19 -12.61
C LYS A 71 -11.27 -17.70 -13.13
N GLY A 72 -11.29 -16.47 -13.63
CA GLY A 72 -12.50 -15.84 -14.19
C GLY A 72 -13.37 -15.11 -13.16
N LYS A 73 -13.23 -15.35 -11.85
CA LYS A 73 -13.95 -14.58 -10.83
C LYS A 73 -13.49 -13.12 -10.81
N ARG A 74 -14.40 -12.19 -10.52
CA ARG A 74 -14.10 -10.75 -10.42
C ARG A 74 -13.04 -10.52 -9.33
N LYS A 75 -12.06 -9.68 -9.63
CA LYS A 75 -10.98 -9.33 -8.70
C LYS A 75 -10.98 -7.84 -8.39
N LYS A 76 -10.90 -7.52 -7.09
CA LYS A 76 -10.65 -6.17 -6.60
C LYS A 76 -9.15 -5.88 -6.68
N VAL A 77 -8.73 -5.15 -7.71
CA VAL A 77 -7.30 -4.82 -7.93
C VAL A 77 -6.85 -3.76 -6.93
N GLY A 78 -5.69 -3.98 -6.30
CA GLY A 78 -5.12 -3.03 -5.34
C GLY A 78 -5.83 -2.99 -3.99
N ILE A 79 -6.73 -3.94 -3.71
CA ILE A 79 -7.33 -4.13 -2.40
C ILE A 79 -6.65 -5.32 -1.73
N THR A 80 -6.18 -5.11 -0.50
CA THR A 80 -5.47 -6.10 0.32
C THR A 80 -6.44 -7.12 0.89
N ALA A 81 -5.92 -8.24 1.40
CA ALA A 81 -6.71 -9.24 2.10
C ALA A 81 -7.39 -8.71 3.39
N SER A 82 -6.88 -7.65 4.02
CA SER A 82 -7.55 -6.97 5.14
C SER A 82 -8.64 -5.99 4.70
N GLY A 83 -8.79 -5.73 3.40
CA GLY A 83 -9.79 -4.84 2.82
C GLY A 83 -9.33 -3.40 2.62
N THR A 84 -8.08 -3.06 2.95
CA THR A 84 -7.51 -1.72 2.71
C THR A 84 -7.02 -1.57 1.27
N LYS A 85 -6.82 -0.32 0.83
CA LYS A 85 -6.14 -0.06 -0.45
C LYS A 85 -4.64 -0.20 -0.25
N ALA A 86 -3.99 -1.03 -1.06
CA ALA A 86 -2.54 -1.22 -1.01
C ALA A 86 -1.82 0.12 -1.29
N ALA A 87 -0.88 0.46 -0.42
CA ALA A 87 -0.09 1.67 -0.48
C ALA A 87 1.35 1.40 0.03
N PRO A 88 2.33 2.30 -0.18
CA PRO A 88 3.63 2.15 0.46
C PRO A 88 3.48 1.97 1.97
N GLY A 89 4.09 0.91 2.52
CA GLY A 89 3.90 0.46 3.89
C GLY A 89 2.96 -0.76 4.02
N THR A 90 2.20 -1.14 3.00
CA THR A 90 1.44 -2.39 2.99
C THR A 90 2.40 -3.58 2.85
N LEU A 91 2.27 -4.55 3.76
CA LEU A 91 3.03 -5.80 3.75
C LEU A 91 2.08 -6.97 3.48
N ALA A 92 2.54 -7.91 2.65
CA ALA A 92 1.94 -9.23 2.53
C ALA A 92 2.76 -10.23 3.34
N ALA A 93 2.11 -11.02 4.19
CA ALA A 93 2.75 -12.04 5.02
C ALA A 93 1.81 -13.23 5.26
N ASP A 94 2.34 -14.30 5.85
CA ASP A 94 1.50 -15.39 6.36
C ASP A 94 0.81 -14.98 7.66
N THR A 95 -0.51 -14.82 7.63
CA THR A 95 -1.28 -14.34 8.79
C THR A 95 -1.37 -15.33 9.93
N ASN A 96 -1.01 -16.60 9.72
CA ASN A 96 -0.89 -17.56 10.82
C ASN A 96 0.33 -17.27 11.71
N HIS A 97 1.33 -16.56 11.18
CA HIS A 97 2.53 -16.14 11.91
C HIS A 97 2.52 -14.64 12.23
N TYR A 98 1.97 -13.83 11.34
CA TYR A 98 1.89 -12.38 11.45
C TYR A 98 0.47 -11.89 11.18
N PRO A 99 -0.41 -11.87 12.20
CA PRO A 99 -1.78 -11.38 12.04
C PRO A 99 -1.83 -9.98 11.44
N PHE A 100 -2.93 -9.66 10.75
CA PHE A 100 -3.14 -8.31 10.21
C PHE A 100 -2.98 -7.27 11.32
N GLY A 101 -2.23 -6.21 11.04
CA GLY A 101 -1.84 -5.23 12.06
C GLY A 101 -0.42 -5.37 12.57
N THR A 102 0.24 -6.50 12.37
CA THR A 102 1.66 -6.68 12.72
C THR A 102 2.48 -5.57 12.04
N ILE A 103 3.28 -4.86 12.82
CA ILE A 103 4.15 -3.80 12.32
C ILE A 103 5.55 -4.36 12.14
N MET A 104 6.20 -4.02 11.04
CA MET A 104 7.58 -4.40 10.78
C MET A 104 8.41 -3.20 10.35
N TYR A 105 9.68 -3.19 10.74
CA TYR A 105 10.69 -2.33 10.14
C TYR A 105 11.59 -3.18 9.25
N ILE A 106 11.64 -2.84 7.97
CA ILE A 106 12.39 -3.55 6.94
C ILE A 106 13.53 -2.64 6.48
N PRO A 107 14.80 -3.02 6.71
CA PRO A 107 15.95 -2.22 6.27
C PRO A 107 15.86 -1.87 4.78
N GLY A 108 16.05 -0.59 4.44
CA GLY A 108 15.95 -0.09 3.06
C GLY A 108 14.52 0.21 2.56
N TYR A 109 13.47 -0.29 3.22
CA TYR A 109 12.07 0.00 2.89
C TYR A 109 11.41 0.93 3.92
N GLY A 110 11.66 0.70 5.21
CA GLY A 110 11.07 1.42 6.33
C GLY A 110 9.96 0.64 7.04
N TYR A 111 9.04 1.37 7.67
CA TYR A 111 7.92 0.77 8.41
C TYR A 111 6.80 0.30 7.49
N GLY A 112 6.31 -0.91 7.76
CA GLY A 112 5.13 -1.46 7.13
C GLY A 112 4.18 -2.13 8.12
N ARG A 113 2.96 -2.38 7.66
CA ARG A 113 1.88 -3.07 8.37
C ARG A 113 1.43 -4.27 7.55
N VAL A 114 1.29 -5.43 8.19
CA VAL A 114 0.69 -6.60 7.55
C VAL A 114 -0.80 -6.32 7.32
N GLU A 115 -1.16 -6.24 6.04
CA GLU A 115 -2.51 -5.96 5.58
C GLU A 115 -2.93 -6.91 4.45
N ASP A 116 -1.96 -7.57 3.80
CA ASP A 116 -2.24 -8.45 2.68
C ASP A 116 -1.73 -9.88 2.89
N ARG A 117 -2.17 -10.79 2.03
CA ARG A 117 -1.73 -12.19 1.97
C ARG A 117 -1.37 -12.57 0.55
N GLY A 118 -0.23 -13.22 0.37
CA GLY A 118 0.16 -13.84 -0.89
C GLY A 118 0.03 -15.37 -0.80
N SER A 119 -0.41 -16.03 -1.87
CA SER A 119 -0.39 -17.49 -1.93
C SER A 119 1.03 -18.06 -1.84
N ALA A 120 2.03 -17.30 -2.33
CA ALA A 120 3.45 -17.67 -2.29
C ALA A 120 4.21 -17.12 -1.08
N VAL A 121 3.57 -16.33 -0.20
CA VAL A 121 4.18 -15.75 1.00
C VAL A 121 3.71 -16.57 2.20
N LYS A 122 4.52 -17.56 2.58
CA LYS A 122 4.17 -18.60 3.55
C LYS A 122 5.25 -18.80 4.59
N GLY A 123 4.81 -19.19 5.79
CA GLY A 123 5.69 -19.41 6.92
C GLY A 123 6.19 -18.12 7.58
N PRO A 124 7.07 -18.25 8.60
CA PRO A 124 7.50 -17.11 9.39
C PRO A 124 8.64 -16.31 8.75
N ASP A 125 9.35 -16.85 7.77
CA ASP A 125 10.60 -16.24 7.29
C ASP A 125 10.47 -15.59 5.91
N ARG A 126 9.24 -15.23 5.49
CA ARG A 126 8.98 -14.53 4.23
C ARG A 126 8.00 -13.37 4.38
N VAL A 127 8.30 -12.24 3.74
CA VAL A 127 7.42 -11.07 3.67
C VAL A 127 7.57 -10.38 2.30
N ASP A 128 6.47 -9.81 1.81
CA ASP A 128 6.41 -9.07 0.54
C ASP A 128 6.11 -7.59 0.82
N VAL A 129 6.94 -6.69 0.32
CA VAL A 129 6.74 -5.24 0.44
C VAL A 129 6.03 -4.67 -0.79
N PHE A 130 5.04 -3.81 -0.57
CA PHE A 130 4.30 -3.19 -1.68
C PHE A 130 5.04 -1.99 -2.27
N PHE A 131 5.07 -1.90 -3.60
CA PHE A 131 5.46 -0.72 -4.35
C PHE A 131 4.34 -0.27 -5.29
N LYS A 132 4.29 1.04 -5.56
CA LYS A 132 3.29 1.61 -6.49
C LYS A 132 3.53 1.16 -7.94
N SER A 133 4.78 0.88 -8.30
CA SER A 133 5.15 0.49 -9.66
C SER A 133 5.89 -0.84 -9.71
N ARG A 134 5.62 -1.61 -10.77
CA ARG A 134 6.37 -2.82 -11.13
C ARG A 134 7.88 -2.55 -11.23
N LYS A 135 8.26 -1.39 -11.78
CA LYS A 135 9.67 -1.01 -11.95
C LYS A 135 10.39 -0.89 -10.61
N GLU A 136 9.75 -0.30 -9.59
CA GLU A 136 10.30 -0.22 -8.23
C GLU A 136 10.39 -1.59 -7.56
N ALA A 137 9.33 -2.40 -7.66
CA ALA A 137 9.34 -3.76 -7.11
C ALA A 137 10.47 -4.62 -7.71
N LEU A 138 10.71 -4.49 -9.02
CA LEU A 138 11.82 -5.17 -9.68
C LEU A 138 13.19 -4.64 -9.25
N ARG A 139 13.33 -3.32 -9.05
CA ARG A 139 14.57 -2.73 -8.53
C ARG A 139 14.86 -3.17 -7.09
N TRP A 140 13.82 -3.35 -6.27
CA TRP A 140 13.97 -3.89 -4.92
C TRP A 140 14.52 -5.32 -4.93
N GLY A 141 14.00 -6.17 -5.83
CA GLY A 141 14.49 -7.54 -5.98
C GLY A 141 14.13 -8.46 -4.81
N ARG A 142 14.88 -9.56 -4.65
CA ARG A 142 14.78 -10.48 -3.51
C ARG A 142 15.98 -10.28 -2.61
N GLN A 143 15.74 -10.13 -1.31
CA GLN A 143 16.80 -9.88 -0.34
C GLN A 143 16.59 -10.75 0.91
N LYS A 144 17.67 -11.12 1.60
CA LYS A 144 17.60 -11.69 2.96
C LYS A 144 17.96 -10.60 3.96
N LEU A 145 17.00 -10.19 4.78
CA LEU A 145 17.14 -9.05 5.68
C LEU A 145 16.75 -9.42 7.12
N LYS A 146 17.41 -8.80 8.08
CA LYS A 146 17.01 -8.82 9.49
C LYS A 146 15.86 -7.82 9.70
N VAL A 147 14.64 -8.34 9.78
CA VAL A 147 13.42 -7.56 9.97
C VAL A 147 13.09 -7.45 11.45
N ARG A 148 12.73 -6.25 11.91
CA ARG A 148 12.23 -6.04 13.28
C ARG A 148 10.72 -6.06 13.29
N VAL A 149 10.13 -6.88 14.15
CA VAL A 149 8.69 -7.20 14.18
C VAL A 149 8.07 -6.80 15.51
N TRP A 150 6.94 -6.10 15.45
CA TRP A 150 6.05 -5.81 16.57
C TRP A 150 4.74 -6.58 16.38
N PRO A 151 4.47 -7.61 17.18
CA PRO A 151 3.23 -8.37 17.08
C PRO A 151 2.01 -7.52 17.44
N VAL A 152 0.84 -7.96 16.99
CA VAL A 152 -0.45 -7.43 17.45
C VAL A 152 -0.63 -7.82 18.92
N ARG A 153 -1.24 -6.94 19.71
CA ARG A 153 -1.61 -7.23 21.10
C ARG A 153 -2.80 -8.17 21.18
#